data_AF-A0A258SA45-F1
#
_entry.id   AF-A0A258SA45-F1
#
_cell.length_a   1.000
_cell.length_b   1.000
_cell.length_c   1.000
_cell.angle_alpha   90.00
_cell.angle_beta   90.00
_cell.angle_gamma   90.00
#
_symmetry.space_group_name_H-M   'P 1'
#
loop_
_entity.id
_entity.type
_entity.pdbx_description
1 polymer ?
#
loop_
_entity_poly.entity_id
_entity_poly.type
_entity_poly.pdbx_seq_one_letter_code
_entity_poly.pdbx_strand_id
1 'polypeptide(L)'
;MTESSKDALLLSGKLLTKLLQGASALVGGIVFILIPVVVLVSNDMLPGLGGANKGGVIEASPVSAVALLTLMSLILAALFQFFGKLRAIIVSAGEGDPFTPENAKRLNVMAWLFLGVKILAVIVGGLRFYVANLVDKGADNGKWPDFSIYDLDAVLIVIVLFILARIFRHGAAMRADLKGTV
;
A
#
# COMPACT_ATOMS: atom_id res chain seq x y z
N MET A 1 7.72 29.95 22.74
CA MET A 1 8.20 28.56 22.89
C MET A 1 7.65 27.63 21.80
N THR A 2 7.69 27.99 20.50
CA THR A 2 6.93 27.27 19.45
C THR A 2 7.73 26.80 18.22
N GLU A 3 9.05 26.97 18.20
CA GLU A 3 9.91 26.49 17.11
C GLU A 3 10.21 24.97 17.22
N SER A 4 10.55 24.48 18.42
CA SER A 4 10.98 23.09 18.65
C SER A 4 9.93 22.01 18.35
N SER A 5 8.64 22.30 18.56
CA SER A 5 7.57 21.31 18.32
C SER A 5 7.26 21.11 16.83
N LYS A 6 7.48 22.14 16.00
CA LYS A 6 7.30 22.04 14.53
C LYS A 6 8.35 21.11 13.93
N ASP A 7 9.59 21.24 14.40
CA ASP A 7 10.69 20.36 14.01
C ASP A 7 10.48 18.92 14.46
N ALA A 8 10.02 18.70 15.69
CA ALA A 8 9.77 17.35 16.21
C ALA A 8 8.70 16.60 15.40
N LEU A 9 7.60 17.26 15.02
CA LEU A 9 6.55 16.64 14.21
C LEU A 9 7.02 16.32 12.79
N LEU A 10 7.71 17.26 12.14
CA LEU A 10 8.25 17.06 10.79
C LEU A 10 9.31 15.96 10.77
N LEU A 11 10.20 15.93 11.76
CA LEU A 11 11.22 14.91 11.92
C LEU A 11 10.59 13.53 12.16
N SER A 12 9.58 13.46 13.03
CA SER A 12 8.83 12.23 13.29
C SER A 12 8.13 11.73 12.03
N GLY A 13 7.49 12.62 11.26
CA GLY A 13 6.85 12.28 9.98
C GLY A 13 7.84 11.76 8.94
N LYS A 14 9.01 12.41 8.80
CA LYS A 14 10.09 11.96 7.89
C LYS A 14 10.63 10.59 8.31
N LEU A 15 10.86 10.38 9.60
CA LEU A 15 11.36 9.11 10.13
C LEU A 15 10.34 7.99 9.93
N LEU A 16 9.09 8.22 10.31
CA LEU A 16 8.01 7.25 10.17
C LEU A 16 7.79 6.84 8.72
N THR A 17 7.73 7.81 7.80
CA THR A 17 7.56 7.49 6.37
C THR A 17 8.76 6.74 5.79
N LYS A 18 9.98 7.02 6.25
CA LYS A 18 11.19 6.27 5.85
C LYS A 18 11.16 4.84 6.38
N LEU A 19 10.78 4.64 7.64
CA LEU A 19 10.63 3.33 8.25
C LEU A 19 9.55 2.51 7.54
N LEU A 20 8.35 3.07 7.33
CA LEU A 20 7.26 2.40 6.63
C LEU A 20 7.61 2.09 5.18
N GLN A 21 8.29 3.00 4.47
CA GLN A 21 8.78 2.71 3.12
C GLN A 21 9.81 1.57 3.12
N GLY A 22 10.75 1.57 4.07
CA GLY A 22 11.73 0.49 4.23
C GLY A 22 11.09 -0.86 4.56
N ALA A 23 10.10 -0.87 5.45
CA ALA A 23 9.34 -2.06 5.80
C ALA A 23 8.59 -2.61 4.57
N SER A 24 7.92 -1.74 3.80
CA SER A 24 7.25 -2.16 2.56
C SER A 24 8.23 -2.75 1.55
N ALA A 25 9.43 -2.17 1.40
CA ALA A 25 10.46 -2.71 0.51
C ALA A 25 10.97 -4.07 0.97
N LEU A 26 11.27 -4.22 2.27
CA LEU A 26 11.81 -5.44 2.85
C LEU A 26 10.79 -6.58 2.78
N VAL A 27 9.57 -6.36 3.29
CA VAL A 27 8.51 -7.37 3.25
C VAL A 27 8.12 -7.68 1.80
N GLY A 28 8.01 -6.65 0.95
CA GLY A 28 7.68 -6.82 -0.47
C GLY A 28 8.73 -7.63 -1.21
N GLY A 29 10.02 -7.39 -0.96
CA GLY A 29 11.12 -8.16 -1.53
C GLY A 29 11.10 -9.62 -1.08
N ILE A 30 10.89 -9.87 0.22
CA ILE A 30 10.77 -11.24 0.75
C ILE A 30 9.60 -11.98 0.08
N VAL A 31 8.40 -11.37 0.06
CA VAL A 31 7.20 -11.98 -0.53
C VAL A 31 7.40 -12.25 -2.03
N PHE A 32 8.04 -11.33 -2.75
CA PHE A 32 8.34 -11.49 -4.17
C PHE A 32 9.30 -12.66 -4.42
N ILE A 33 10.33 -12.82 -3.59
CA ILE A 33 11.29 -13.93 -3.66
C ILE A 33 10.62 -15.29 -3.33
N LEU A 34 9.58 -15.30 -2.50
CA LEU A 34 8.84 -16.54 -2.21
C LEU A 34 8.06 -17.08 -3.40
N ILE A 35 7.72 -16.25 -4.40
CA ILE A 35 6.99 -16.69 -5.60
C ILE A 35 7.69 -17.84 -6.33
N PRO A 36 8.97 -17.72 -6.78
CA PRO A 36 9.66 -18.83 -7.40
C PRO A 36 9.86 -20.01 -6.45
N VAL A 37 10.02 -19.79 -5.14
CA VAL A 37 10.14 -20.89 -4.16
C VAL A 37 8.88 -21.75 -4.16
N VAL A 38 7.69 -21.13 -4.13
CA VAL A 38 6.41 -21.85 -4.22
C VAL A 38 6.32 -22.64 -5.52
N VAL A 39 6.67 -22.04 -6.66
CA VAL A 39 6.66 -22.74 -7.96
C VAL A 39 7.59 -23.95 -7.96
N LEU A 40 8.81 -23.83 -7.42
CA LEU A 40 9.77 -24.93 -7.37
C LEU A 40 9.31 -26.05 -6.43
N VAL A 41 8.75 -25.71 -5.26
CA VAL A 41 8.18 -26.68 -4.32
C VAL A 41 7.00 -27.43 -4.94
N SER A 42 6.11 -26.74 -5.65
CA SER A 42 4.95 -27.35 -6.30
C SER A 42 5.29 -28.25 -7.49
N ASN A 43 6.52 -28.19 -8.00
CA ASN A 43 7.03 -29.07 -9.07
C ASN A 43 8.01 -30.13 -8.52
N ASP A 44 7.99 -30.41 -7.21
CA ASP A 44 8.88 -31.37 -6.53
C ASP A 44 10.39 -31.12 -6.70
N MET A 45 10.78 -29.92 -7.13
CA MET A 45 12.19 -29.54 -7.34
C MET A 45 12.91 -29.22 -6.03
N LEU A 46 12.17 -29.07 -4.93
CA LEU A 46 12.68 -28.79 -3.58
C LEU A 46 12.07 -29.77 -2.56
N PRO A 47 12.38 -31.08 -2.64
CA PRO A 47 11.70 -32.12 -1.86
C PRO A 47 11.89 -31.99 -0.33
N GLY A 48 12.96 -31.33 0.11
CA GLY A 48 13.20 -31.02 1.53
C GLY A 48 12.26 -29.97 2.13
N LEU A 49 11.51 -29.24 1.31
CA LEU A 49 10.59 -28.17 1.73
C LEU A 49 9.10 -28.52 1.56
N GLY A 50 8.77 -29.58 0.79
CA GLY A 50 7.38 -29.96 0.49
C GLY A 50 6.58 -30.43 1.71
N GLY A 51 7.25 -31.00 2.72
CA GLY A 51 6.59 -31.50 3.94
C GLY A 51 6.05 -30.42 4.88
N ALA A 52 6.45 -29.15 4.71
CA ALA A 52 6.09 -28.06 5.62
C ALA A 52 4.66 -27.51 5.42
N ASN A 53 3.97 -27.88 4.33
CA ASN A 53 2.67 -27.30 3.94
C ASN A 53 1.53 -28.33 3.82
N LYS A 54 1.60 -29.48 4.51
CA LYS A 54 0.52 -30.47 4.48
C LYS A 54 -0.81 -29.85 4.92
N GLY A 55 -1.82 -29.86 4.05
CA GLY A 55 -3.12 -29.22 4.25
C GLY A 55 -3.12 -27.68 4.06
N GLY A 56 -2.04 -27.11 3.53
CA GLY A 56 -1.90 -25.67 3.29
C GLY A 56 -2.32 -25.23 1.89
N VAL A 57 -2.39 -23.91 1.69
CA VAL A 57 -2.80 -23.28 0.42
C VAL A 57 -1.95 -23.73 -0.77
N ILE A 58 -0.66 -23.99 -0.56
CA ILE A 58 0.26 -24.43 -1.61
C ILE A 58 -0.09 -25.84 -2.12
N GLU A 59 -0.50 -26.76 -1.24
CA GLU A 59 -0.91 -28.11 -1.64
C GLU A 59 -2.29 -28.09 -2.30
N ALA A 60 -3.24 -27.32 -1.76
CA ALA A 60 -4.59 -27.24 -2.28
C ALA A 60 -4.67 -26.52 -3.64
N SER A 61 -3.90 -25.44 -3.82
CA SER A 61 -3.84 -24.70 -5.09
C SER A 61 -2.54 -23.89 -5.19
N PRO A 62 -1.47 -24.44 -5.82
CA PRO A 62 -0.23 -23.72 -6.11
C PRO A 62 -0.46 -22.38 -6.83
N VAL A 63 -1.41 -22.36 -7.77
CA VAL A 63 -1.76 -21.16 -8.55
C VAL A 63 -2.34 -20.07 -7.66
N SER A 64 -3.24 -20.43 -6.74
CA SER A 64 -3.81 -19.46 -5.79
C SER A 64 -2.75 -18.96 -4.80
N ALA A 65 -1.80 -19.80 -4.37
CA ALA A 65 -0.68 -19.37 -3.54
C ALA A 65 0.20 -18.32 -4.26
N VAL A 66 0.58 -18.59 -5.50
CA VAL A 66 1.35 -17.65 -6.34
C VAL A 66 0.58 -16.35 -6.58
N ALA A 67 -0.72 -16.44 -6.88
CA ALA A 67 -1.57 -15.26 -7.06
C ALA A 67 -1.64 -14.40 -5.79
N LEU A 68 -1.82 -15.00 -4.60
CA LEU A 68 -1.85 -14.27 -3.33
C LEU A 68 -0.52 -13.55 -3.05
N LEU A 69 0.61 -14.23 -3.24
CA LEU A 69 1.94 -13.63 -3.06
C LEU A 69 2.20 -12.50 -4.08
N THR A 70 1.71 -12.64 -5.31
CA THR A 70 1.82 -11.62 -6.35
C THR A 70 1.00 -10.38 -6.00
N LEU A 71 -0.27 -10.56 -5.60
CA LEU A 71 -1.14 -9.46 -5.18
C LEU A 71 -0.56 -8.73 -3.95
N MET A 72 -0.04 -9.47 -2.97
CA MET A 72 0.63 -8.90 -1.81
C MET A 72 1.88 -8.08 -2.21
N SER A 73 2.68 -8.58 -3.15
CA SER A 73 3.85 -7.86 -3.67
C SER A 73 3.45 -6.54 -4.36
N LEU A 74 2.37 -6.55 -5.14
CA LEU A 74 1.83 -5.35 -5.79
C LEU A 74 1.33 -4.32 -4.78
N ILE A 75 0.62 -4.75 -3.73
CA ILE A 75 0.17 -3.88 -2.64
C ILE A 75 1.37 -3.22 -1.96
N LEU A 76 2.39 -4.01 -1.60
CA LEU A 76 3.59 -3.51 -0.91
C LEU A 76 4.40 -2.56 -1.81
N ALA A 77 4.48 -2.83 -3.12
CA ALA A 77 5.09 -1.91 -4.09
C ALA A 77 4.32 -0.59 -4.20
N ALA A 78 2.99 -0.63 -4.22
CA ALA A 78 2.15 0.57 -4.22
C ALA A 78 2.33 1.39 -2.92
N LEU A 79 2.39 0.73 -1.76
CA LEU A 79 2.65 1.38 -0.47
C LEU A 79 4.06 1.99 -0.40
N PHE A 80 5.08 1.32 -0.94
CA PHE A 80 6.42 1.88 -1.07
C PHE A 80 6.40 3.20 -1.85
N GLN A 81 5.70 3.23 -2.99
CA GLN A 81 5.53 4.43 -3.80
C GLN A 81 4.74 5.53 -3.10
N PHE A 82 3.73 5.15 -2.31
CA PHE A 82 2.90 6.06 -1.53
C PHE A 82 3.72 6.76 -0.43
N PHE A 83 4.45 6.00 0.39
CA PHE A 83 5.28 6.56 1.46
C PHE A 83 6.42 7.43 0.94
N GLY A 84 7.02 7.07 -0.21
CA GLY A 84 8.01 7.92 -0.86
C GLY A 84 7.47 9.29 -1.26
N LYS A 85 6.23 9.35 -1.78
CA LYS A 85 5.56 10.60 -2.16
C LYS A 85 5.15 11.42 -0.93
N LEU A 86 4.61 10.76 0.10
CA LEU A 86 4.28 11.40 1.36
C LEU A 86 5.53 12.04 2.00
N ARG A 87 6.66 11.32 2.03
CA ARG A 87 7.93 11.88 2.52
C ARG A 87 8.34 13.13 1.75
N ALA A 88 8.23 13.12 0.43
CA ALA A 88 8.59 14.27 -0.40
C ALA A 88 7.71 15.51 -0.11
N ILE A 89 6.41 15.29 0.17
CA ILE A 89 5.50 16.36 0.62
C ILE A 89 5.93 16.86 2.01
N ILE A 90 6.24 15.98 2.97
CA ILE A 90 6.70 16.37 4.32
C ILE A 90 8.01 17.17 4.25
N VAL A 91 8.94 16.79 3.36
CA VAL A 91 10.20 17.53 3.17
C VAL A 91 9.94 18.94 2.67
N SER A 92 9.22 19.10 1.57
CA SER A 92 8.89 20.42 1.01
C SER A 92 8.04 21.30 1.94
N ALA A 93 7.10 20.71 2.69
CA ALA A 93 6.36 21.43 3.73
C ALA A 93 7.27 21.93 4.86
N GLY A 94 8.27 21.14 5.24
CA GLY A 94 9.28 21.53 6.23
C GLY A 94 10.24 22.61 5.73
N GLU A 95 10.40 22.76 4.42
CA GLU A 95 11.16 23.84 3.79
C GLU A 95 10.32 25.13 3.64
N GLY A 96 9.07 25.12 4.13
CA GLY A 96 8.14 26.25 4.02
C GLY A 96 7.44 26.36 2.67
N ASP A 97 7.57 25.36 1.79
CA ASP A 97 6.99 25.34 0.45
C ASP A 97 6.03 24.15 0.21
N PRO A 98 4.89 24.08 0.91
CA PRO A 98 3.94 22.98 0.75
C PRO A 98 3.16 23.04 -0.57
N PHE A 99 2.89 24.24 -1.09
CA PHE A 99 1.99 24.47 -2.23
C PHE A 99 2.72 24.57 -3.57
N THR A 100 3.40 23.48 -3.94
CA THR A 100 4.02 23.35 -5.26
C THR A 100 3.14 22.55 -6.23
N PRO A 101 3.18 22.83 -7.55
CA PRO A 101 2.51 22.01 -8.56
C PRO A 101 2.91 20.52 -8.47
N GLU A 102 4.16 20.23 -8.09
CA GLU A 102 4.69 18.89 -7.89
C GLU A 102 3.98 18.17 -6.74
N ASN A 103 3.72 18.85 -5.62
CA ASN A 103 2.99 18.28 -4.49
C ASN A 103 1.53 17.96 -4.83
N ALA A 104 0.88 18.78 -5.65
CA ALA A 104 -0.45 18.47 -6.17
C ALA A 104 -0.44 17.18 -7.01
N LYS A 105 0.57 17.00 -7.87
CA LYS A 105 0.76 15.76 -8.64
C LYS A 105 1.04 14.57 -7.74
N ARG A 106 1.87 14.73 -6.70
CA ARG A 106 2.17 13.67 -5.71
C ARG A 106 0.90 13.20 -5.00
N LEU A 107 0.05 14.12 -4.53
CA LEU A 107 -1.23 13.81 -3.90
C LEU A 107 -2.19 13.07 -4.84
N ASN A 108 -2.27 13.49 -6.11
CA ASN A 108 -3.09 12.80 -7.11
C ASN A 108 -2.63 11.36 -7.34
N VAL A 109 -1.32 11.14 -7.46
CA VAL A 109 -0.77 9.78 -7.61
C VAL A 109 -0.99 8.97 -6.33
N MET A 110 -0.86 9.56 -5.14
CA MET A 110 -1.19 8.89 -3.89
C MET A 110 -2.65 8.45 -3.82
N ALA A 111 -3.59 9.25 -4.33
CA ALA A 111 -5.01 8.87 -4.41
C ALA A 111 -5.20 7.61 -5.28
N TRP A 112 -4.59 7.57 -6.47
CA TRP A 112 -4.64 6.40 -7.36
C TRP A 112 -3.95 5.17 -6.77
N LEU A 113 -2.80 5.34 -6.12
CA LEU A 113 -2.11 4.25 -5.44
C LEU A 113 -2.98 3.65 -4.34
N PHE A 114 -3.61 4.49 -3.52
CA PHE A 114 -4.45 4.02 -2.42
C PHE A 114 -5.72 3.34 -2.94
N LEU A 115 -6.36 3.89 -3.99
CA LEU A 115 -7.48 3.25 -4.66
C LEU A 115 -7.09 1.87 -5.21
N GLY A 116 -5.93 1.78 -5.87
CA GLY A 116 -5.39 0.51 -6.37
C GLY A 116 -5.17 -0.52 -5.26
N VAL A 117 -4.60 -0.10 -4.13
CA VAL A 117 -4.43 -0.97 -2.95
C VAL A 117 -5.78 -1.50 -2.45
N LYS A 118 -6.82 -0.68 -2.44
CA LYS A 118 -8.15 -1.12 -1.99
C LYS A 118 -8.78 -2.11 -2.96
N ILE A 119 -8.68 -1.87 -4.26
CA ILE A 119 -9.13 -2.83 -5.28
C ILE A 119 -8.40 -4.17 -5.13
N LEU A 120 -7.06 -4.13 -4.98
CA LEU A 120 -6.26 -5.34 -4.76
C LEU A 120 -6.65 -6.06 -3.46
N ALA A 121 -6.94 -5.33 -2.38
CA ALA A 121 -7.37 -5.91 -1.12
C ALA A 121 -8.70 -6.67 -1.25
N VAL A 122 -9.65 -6.16 -2.03
CA VAL A 122 -10.91 -6.87 -2.33
C VAL A 122 -10.63 -8.17 -3.09
N ILE A 123 -9.76 -8.12 -4.10
CA ILE A 123 -9.37 -9.31 -4.88
C ILE A 123 -8.69 -10.35 -3.97
N VAL A 124 -7.79 -9.92 -3.08
CA VAL A 124 -7.16 -10.80 -2.08
C VAL A 124 -8.20 -11.43 -1.16
N GLY A 125 -9.18 -10.66 -0.69
CA GLY A 125 -10.29 -11.15 0.13
C GLY A 125 -11.09 -12.25 -0.57
N GLY A 126 -11.47 -12.02 -1.83
CA GLY A 126 -12.17 -13.01 -2.65
C GLY A 126 -11.35 -14.27 -2.91
N LEU A 127 -10.06 -14.13 -3.19
CA LEU A 127 -9.17 -15.28 -3.41
C LEU A 127 -8.94 -16.08 -2.14
N ARG A 128 -8.83 -15.42 -0.98
CA ARG A 128 -8.75 -16.09 0.33
C ARG A 128 -10.02 -16.88 0.63
N PHE A 129 -11.19 -16.30 0.37
CA PHE A 129 -12.46 -16.98 0.52
C PHE A 129 -12.54 -18.22 -0.38
N TYR A 130 -12.16 -18.09 -1.66
CA TYR A 130 -12.10 -19.22 -2.60
C TYR A 130 -11.19 -20.35 -2.09
N VAL A 131 -9.97 -20.02 -1.66
CA VAL A 131 -9.00 -21.01 -1.16
C VAL A 131 -9.49 -21.70 0.12
N ALA A 132 -10.10 -20.96 1.05
CA ALA A 132 -10.62 -21.55 2.29
C ALA A 132 -11.66 -22.64 2.01
N ASN A 133 -12.52 -22.44 1.00
CA ASN A 133 -13.52 -23.43 0.58
C ASN A 133 -12.90 -24.66 -0.13
N LEU A 134 -11.68 -24.55 -0.66
CA LEU A 134 -10.97 -25.69 -1.27
C LEU A 134 -10.28 -26.57 -0.23
N VAL A 135 -9.68 -25.97 0.79
CA VAL A 135 -8.89 -26.66 1.82
C VAL A 135 -9.79 -27.32 2.87
N ASP A 136 -10.85 -26.63 3.29
CA ASP A 136 -11.68 -27.02 4.44
C ASP A 136 -13.14 -27.21 3.99
N LYS A 137 -13.50 -28.43 3.54
CA LYS A 137 -14.87 -28.79 3.09
C LYS A 137 -15.92 -28.84 4.23
N GLY A 138 -15.82 -28.01 5.27
CA GLY A 138 -16.80 -28.02 6.36
C GLY A 138 -16.42 -27.32 7.65
N ALA A 139 -15.25 -26.67 7.77
CA ALA A 139 -14.98 -25.82 8.91
C ALA A 139 -15.61 -24.44 8.67
N ASP A 140 -16.30 -23.94 9.69
CA ASP A 140 -17.06 -22.68 9.80
C ASP A 140 -16.21 -21.38 9.64
N ASN A 141 -15.12 -21.47 8.86
CA ASN A 141 -14.03 -20.48 8.77
C ASN A 141 -14.01 -19.73 7.43
N GLY A 142 -14.85 -20.13 6.48
CA GLY A 142 -15.12 -19.39 5.23
C GLY A 142 -16.03 -18.19 5.49
N LYS A 143 -15.76 -17.37 6.50
CA LYS A 143 -16.44 -16.08 6.59
C LYS A 143 -15.93 -15.23 5.42
N TRP A 144 -16.86 -14.69 4.64
CA TRP A 144 -16.54 -13.56 3.76
C TRP A 144 -15.71 -12.54 4.57
N PRO A 145 -14.73 -11.86 3.95
CA PRO A 145 -14.14 -10.69 4.59
C PRO A 145 -15.30 -9.82 5.09
N ASP A 146 -15.37 -9.58 6.40
CA ASP A 146 -16.43 -8.79 7.01
C ASP A 146 -16.32 -7.39 6.40
N PHE A 147 -17.10 -7.12 5.35
CA PHE A 147 -17.18 -5.82 4.71
C PHE A 147 -17.88 -4.91 5.71
N SER A 148 -17.09 -4.32 6.58
CA SER A 148 -17.58 -3.48 7.66
C SER A 148 -17.86 -2.08 7.13
N ILE A 149 -18.67 -1.31 7.86
CA ILE A 149 -18.85 0.14 7.62
C ILE A 149 -17.50 0.89 7.57
N TYR A 150 -16.44 0.31 8.15
CA TYR A 150 -15.08 0.81 8.02
C TYR A 150 -14.58 0.82 6.55
N ASP A 151 -15.09 0.03 5.61
CA ASP A 151 -14.65 0.10 4.20
C ASP A 151 -15.06 1.41 3.48
N LEU A 152 -16.02 2.16 4.03
CA LEU A 152 -16.36 3.50 3.56
C LEU A 152 -15.28 4.54 3.93
N ASP A 153 -14.50 4.30 4.99
CA ASP A 153 -13.38 5.15 5.39
C ASP A 153 -12.34 5.26 4.27
N ALA A 154 -12.16 4.16 3.55
CA ALA A 154 -11.13 4.02 2.53
C ALA A 154 -11.48 4.83 1.30
N VAL A 155 -12.74 4.76 0.87
CA VAL A 155 -13.26 5.56 -0.24
C VAL A 155 -13.19 7.04 0.10
N LEU A 156 -13.55 7.41 1.33
CA LEU A 156 -13.44 8.79 1.79
C LEU A 156 -12.00 9.30 1.74
N ILE A 157 -11.02 8.51 2.19
CA ILE A 157 -9.60 8.89 2.13
C ILE A 157 -9.14 9.09 0.67
N VAL A 158 -9.54 8.23 -0.26
CA VAL A 158 -9.25 8.42 -1.69
C VAL A 158 -9.79 9.75 -2.19
N ILE A 159 -11.06 10.05 -1.88
CA ILE A 159 -11.72 11.31 -2.26
C ILE A 159 -10.98 12.50 -1.65
N VAL A 160 -10.64 12.44 -0.36
CA VAL A 160 -9.87 13.48 0.34
C VAL A 160 -8.53 13.72 -0.35
N LEU A 161 -7.79 12.68 -0.74
CA LEU A 161 -6.52 12.84 -1.46
C LEU A 161 -6.70 13.54 -2.81
N PHE A 162 -7.75 13.23 -3.57
CA PHE A 162 -8.07 13.94 -4.82
C PHE A 162 -8.46 15.40 -4.58
N ILE A 163 -9.26 15.66 -3.54
CA ILE A 163 -9.65 17.02 -3.15
C ILE A 163 -8.41 17.82 -2.74
N LEU A 164 -7.55 17.26 -1.88
CA LEU A 164 -6.30 17.90 -1.47
C LEU A 164 -5.40 18.17 -2.68
N ALA A 165 -5.30 17.24 -3.64
CA ALA A 165 -4.55 17.47 -4.87
C ALA A 165 -5.09 18.69 -5.66
N ARG A 166 -6.42 18.86 -5.71
CA ARG A 166 -7.06 20.01 -6.36
C ARG A 166 -6.82 21.31 -5.60
N ILE A 167 -6.94 21.29 -4.28
CA ILE A 167 -6.68 22.45 -3.41
C ILE A 167 -5.22 22.88 -3.54
N PHE A 168 -4.28 21.95 -3.52
CA PHE A 168 -2.85 22.25 -3.67
C PHE A 168 -2.54 22.86 -5.02
N ARG A 169 -3.16 22.36 -6.10
CA ARG A 169 -3.01 22.94 -7.44
C ARG A 169 -3.51 24.39 -7.48
N HIS A 170 -4.67 24.66 -6.87
CA HIS A 170 -5.21 26.01 -6.82
C HIS A 170 -4.36 26.94 -5.94
N GLY A 171 -3.88 26.46 -4.79
CA GLY A 171 -2.95 27.20 -3.93
C GLY A 171 -1.63 27.56 -4.62
N ALA A 172 -1.09 26.63 -5.43
CA ALA A 172 0.11 26.89 -6.23
C ALA A 172 -0.13 27.98 -7.29
N ALA A 173 -1.30 27.99 -7.95
CA ALA A 173 -1.67 29.03 -8.92
C ALA A 173 -1.78 30.41 -8.26
N MET A 174 -2.49 30.51 -7.12
CA MET A 174 -2.62 31.78 -6.39
C MET A 174 -1.26 32.36 -5.97
N ARG A 175 -0.29 31.51 -5.59
CA ARG A 175 1.06 31.96 -5.27
C ARG A 175 1.84 32.44 -6.50
N ALA A 176 1.59 31.86 -7.67
CA ALA A 176 2.21 32.33 -8.92
C ALA A 176 1.68 33.72 -9.30
N ASP A 177 0.37 33.93 -9.18
CA ASP A 177 -0.26 35.22 -9.46
C ASP A 177 0.27 36.33 -8.54
N LEU A 178 0.44 36.04 -7.24
CA LEU A 178 1.01 36.98 -6.25
C LEU A 178 2.49 37.31 -6.47
N LYS A 179 3.25 36.45 -7.16
CA LYS A 179 4.65 36.72 -7.53
C LYS A 179 4.77 37.51 -8.83
N GLY A 180 3.74 37.55 -9.66
CA GLY A 180 3.70 38.29 -10.92
C GLY A 180 3.22 39.74 -10.79
N THR A 181 2.86 40.17 -9.58
CA THR A 181 2.35 41.53 -9.30
C THR A 181 3.37 42.44 -8.59
N VAL A 182 4.63 42.00 -8.49
CA VAL A 182 5.78 42.79 -8.00
C VAL A 182 6.75 43.14 -9.12
#